data_AF-A0A1V4WH32-F1
#
_entry.id   AF-A0A1V4WH32-F1
#
_cell.length_a   1.000
_cell.length_b   1.000
_cell.length_c   1.000
_cell.angle_alpha   90.00
_cell.angle_beta   90.00
_cell.angle_gamma   90.00
#
_symmetry.space_group_name_H-M   'P 1'
#
loop_
_entity.id
_entity.type
_entity.pdbx_description
1 polymer ?
#
loop_
_entity_poly.entity_id
_entity_poly.type
_entity_poly.pdbx_seq_one_letter_code
_entity_poly.pdbx_strand_id
1 'polypeptide(L)'
;MNPERIEADFYEQTTIYGYRCNSCGYILDESNGGYLYLQNDRGDRIPLKDHGEREIIAQMLRMEEEALHDCEVLAASQEAMIELMEERVGYLSACVCIDCLGQFGLDLRKDALVCPHCKSEHIRTLLEMTGKRCPKCSTGRMERF
;
A
#
# COMPACT_ATOMS: atom_id res chain seq x y z
N MET A 1 15.97 28.66 27.05
CA MET A 1 15.41 28.96 25.73
C MET A 1 15.02 27.63 25.10
N ASN A 2 13.73 27.41 24.93
CA ASN A 2 13.12 26.16 24.49
C ASN A 2 12.86 26.29 22.98
N PRO A 3 13.42 25.45 22.11
CA PRO A 3 13.16 25.56 20.68
C PRO A 3 11.74 25.03 20.43
N GLU A 4 10.96 25.90 19.80
CA GLU A 4 9.56 25.70 19.50
C GLU A 4 9.36 24.41 18.71
N ARG A 5 8.40 23.60 19.16
CA ARG A 5 7.82 22.52 18.36
C ARG A 5 7.30 23.15 17.08
N ILE A 6 7.93 22.84 15.96
CA ILE A 6 7.35 23.05 14.65
C ILE A 6 6.17 22.07 14.57
N GLU A 7 5.00 22.55 14.96
CA GLU A 7 3.75 21.93 14.54
C GLU A 7 3.70 22.07 13.02
N ALA A 8 3.89 20.95 12.33
CA ALA A 8 3.63 20.89 10.91
C ALA A 8 2.13 21.15 10.75
N ASP A 9 1.79 22.37 10.32
CA ASP A 9 0.49 22.69 9.78
C ASP A 9 0.28 21.79 8.57
N PHE A 10 -0.34 20.65 8.82
CA PHE A 10 -0.94 19.84 7.77
C PHE A 10 -2.03 20.70 7.16
N TYR A 11 -1.76 21.23 5.98
CA TYR A 11 -2.78 21.59 5.01
C TYR A 11 -3.89 20.53 5.10
N GLU A 12 -5.10 21.01 5.39
CA GLU A 12 -6.39 20.33 5.41
C GLU A 12 -6.35 18.83 5.13
N GLN A 13 -6.92 18.04 6.06
CA GLN A 13 -7.29 16.64 5.89
C GLN A 13 -8.14 16.42 4.60
N THR A 14 -7.51 16.52 3.45
CA THR A 14 -8.03 16.10 2.16
C THR A 14 -7.99 14.60 2.28
N THR A 15 -9.11 14.06 2.75
CA THR A 15 -9.36 12.65 2.81
C THR A 15 -9.40 12.21 1.36
N ILE A 16 -8.28 11.70 0.85
CA ILE A 16 -8.17 11.24 -0.53
C ILE A 16 -9.02 9.96 -0.61
N TYR A 17 -10.29 10.12 -0.99
CA TYR A 17 -11.24 9.08 -1.39
C TYR A 17 -11.51 7.95 -0.38
N GLY A 18 -11.90 8.28 0.85
CA GLY A 18 -12.36 7.28 1.82
C GLY A 18 -13.73 6.69 1.48
N TYR A 19 -14.05 5.53 2.08
CA TYR A 19 -15.42 4.99 2.08
C TYR A 19 -16.07 5.23 3.42
N ARG A 20 -17.32 5.71 3.44
CA ARG A 20 -18.07 5.95 4.68
C ARG A 20 -19.40 5.22 4.67
N CYS A 21 -19.76 4.67 5.82
CA CYS A 21 -21.09 4.12 6.02
C CYS A 21 -22.12 5.23 6.09
N ASN A 22 -23.15 5.17 5.24
CA ASN A 22 -24.26 6.12 5.21
C ASN A 22 -25.20 6.08 6.44
N SER A 23 -24.99 5.14 7.38
CA SER A 23 -25.82 4.99 8.58
C SER A 23 -25.04 5.22 9.88
N CYS A 24 -23.93 4.49 10.10
CA CYS A 24 -23.18 4.59 11.36
C CYS A 24 -21.89 5.43 11.26
N GLY A 25 -21.58 5.97 10.07
CA GLY A 25 -20.42 6.82 9.85
C GLY A 25 -19.06 6.11 9.92
N TYR A 26 -19.02 4.77 10.01
CA TYR A 26 -17.77 4.00 9.93
C TYR A 26 -16.99 4.34 8.65
N ILE A 27 -15.69 4.57 8.78
CA ILE A 27 -14.81 5.00 7.70
C ILE A 27 -13.85 3.85 7.37
N LEU A 28 -13.69 3.57 6.08
CA LEU A 28 -12.55 2.83 5.57
C LEU A 28 -11.54 3.82 5.02
N ASP A 29 -10.33 3.76 5.58
CA ASP A 29 -9.24 4.69 5.35
C ASP A 29 -8.24 4.06 4.37
N GLU A 30 -8.24 4.56 3.14
CA GLU A 30 -7.37 4.10 2.07
C GLU A 30 -5.89 4.31 2.40
N SER A 31 -5.52 5.19 3.33
CA SER A 31 -4.11 5.42 3.71
C SER A 31 -3.43 4.20 4.36
N ASN A 32 -4.22 3.23 4.83
CA ASN A 32 -3.74 1.95 5.34
C ASN A 32 -3.24 1.00 4.23
N GLY A 33 -3.35 1.40 2.96
CA GLY A 33 -2.82 0.71 1.80
C GLY A 33 -2.88 1.62 0.58
N GLY A 34 -3.11 1.05 -0.59
CA GLY A 34 -3.30 1.80 -1.82
C GLY A 34 -2.00 2.27 -2.50
N TYR A 35 -0.83 1.76 -2.11
CA TYR A 35 0.47 2.24 -2.61
C TYR A 35 1.40 1.10 -3.04
N LEU A 36 2.28 1.43 -3.99
CA LEU A 36 3.41 0.59 -4.35
C LEU A 36 4.44 0.57 -3.22
N TYR A 37 5.12 -0.55 -3.06
CA TYR A 37 6.24 -0.66 -2.15
C TYR A 37 7.41 -1.37 -2.83
N LEU A 38 8.60 -1.10 -2.32
CA LEU A 38 9.80 -1.87 -2.59
C LEU A 38 10.22 -2.61 -1.33
N GLN A 39 10.50 -3.91 -1.44
CA GLN A 39 11.05 -4.70 -0.36
C GLN A 39 12.57 -4.59 -0.33
N ASN A 40 13.13 -4.21 0.82
CA ASN A 40 14.58 -4.15 1.02
C ASN A 40 15.15 -5.54 1.38
N ASP A 41 16.48 -5.67 1.46
CA ASP A 41 17.16 -6.93 1.79
C ASP A 41 16.85 -7.46 3.21
N ARG A 42 16.28 -6.62 4.09
CA ARG A 42 15.85 -7.01 5.44
C ARG A 42 14.42 -7.57 5.45
N GLY A 43 13.72 -7.51 4.32
CA GLY A 43 12.32 -7.89 4.19
C GLY A 43 11.33 -6.77 4.50
N ASP A 44 11.80 -5.56 4.86
CA ASP A 44 10.91 -4.43 5.13
C ASP A 44 10.31 -3.89 3.84
N ARG A 45 9.02 -3.56 3.87
CA ARG A 45 8.29 -2.95 2.75
C ARG A 45 8.34 -1.44 2.88
N ILE A 46 9.09 -0.80 2.00
CA ILE A 46 9.29 0.64 1.95
C ILE A 46 8.26 1.23 0.97
N PRO A 47 7.32 2.08 1.43
CA PRO A 47 6.37 2.73 0.54
C PRO A 47 7.06 3.59 -0.50
N LEU A 48 6.63 3.45 -1.75
CA LEU A 48 6.92 4.38 -2.83
C LEU A 48 5.77 5.40 -2.80
N LYS A 49 6.01 6.55 -2.16
CA LYS A 49 5.06 7.66 -2.06
C LYS A 49 5.75 8.93 -2.55
N ASP A 50 5.46 9.31 -3.81
CA ASP A 50 5.79 10.55 -4.51
C ASP A 50 7.26 11.05 -4.55
N HIS A 51 7.64 11.51 -5.75
CA HIS A 51 8.86 12.23 -6.19
C HIS A 51 10.25 11.64 -5.93
N GLY A 52 10.38 10.52 -5.21
CA GLY A 52 11.65 9.80 -5.02
C GLY A 52 11.62 8.34 -5.46
N GLU A 53 10.53 7.88 -6.09
CA GLU A 53 10.32 6.46 -6.36
C GLU A 53 11.36 5.90 -7.34
N ARG A 54 11.71 6.66 -8.39
CA ARG A 54 12.76 6.26 -9.34
C ARG A 54 14.12 6.22 -8.67
N GLU A 55 14.42 7.17 -7.79
CA GLU A 55 15.67 7.26 -7.05
C GLU A 55 15.79 6.14 -6.01
N ILE A 56 14.71 5.81 -5.30
CA ILE A 56 14.64 4.71 -4.33
C ILE A 56 14.80 3.37 -5.05
N ILE A 57 14.07 3.18 -6.15
CA ILE A 57 14.21 1.98 -7.00
C ILE A 57 15.65 1.89 -7.52
N ALA A 58 16.21 2.95 -8.12
CA ALA A 58 17.57 2.95 -8.64
C ALA A 58 18.64 2.70 -7.57
N GLN A 59 18.54 3.36 -6.41
CA GLN A 59 19.50 3.20 -5.31
C GLN A 59 19.46 1.80 -4.69
N MET A 60 18.29 1.15 -4.66
CA MET A 60 18.14 -0.20 -4.11
C MET A 60 18.40 -1.31 -5.13
N LEU A 61 18.18 -1.05 -6.43
CA LEU A 61 18.61 -1.94 -7.50
C LEU A 61 20.14 -1.96 -7.68
N ARG A 62 20.87 -0.96 -7.13
CA ARG A 62 22.35 -0.91 -7.02
C ARG A 62 23.13 -1.37 -8.26
N MET A 63 22.57 -1.22 -9.47
CA MET A 63 23.20 -1.64 -10.72
C MET A 63 22.68 -0.77 -11.87
N GLU A 64 23.44 -0.33 -12.86
CA GLU A 64 24.88 -0.34 -13.14
C GLU A 64 25.04 0.65 -14.33
N GLU A 65 25.07 1.95 -14.06
CA GLU A 65 25.00 2.98 -15.12
C GLU A 65 26.26 3.02 -16.01
N GLU A 66 27.30 2.22 -15.70
CA GLU A 66 28.52 2.11 -16.50
C GLU A 66 28.57 0.88 -17.43
N ALA A 67 27.55 0.01 -17.44
CA ALA A 67 27.59 -1.25 -18.21
C ALA A 67 26.66 -1.31 -19.44
N LEU A 68 25.93 -0.24 -19.78
CA LEU A 68 25.03 -0.21 -20.95
C LEU A 68 25.75 0.14 -22.26
N HIS A 69 26.70 -0.69 -22.71
CA HIS A 69 27.32 -0.50 -24.03
C HIS A 69 27.19 -1.65 -25.04
N ASP A 70 26.49 -2.75 -24.75
CA ASP A 70 26.26 -3.82 -25.73
C ASP A 70 24.85 -4.43 -25.68
N CYS A 71 24.17 -4.47 -26.83
CA CYS A 71 22.76 -4.87 -26.98
C CYS A 71 22.45 -6.33 -26.58
N GLU A 72 23.41 -7.26 -26.63
CA GLU A 72 23.18 -8.67 -26.27
C GLU A 72 23.30 -8.93 -24.75
N VAL A 73 24.15 -8.18 -24.05
CA VAL A 73 24.24 -8.20 -22.58
C VAL A 73 23.03 -7.49 -21.95
N LEU A 74 22.50 -6.47 -22.66
CA LEU A 74 21.32 -5.71 -22.31
C LEU A 74 20.05 -6.56 -22.16
N ALA A 75 19.84 -7.57 -23.01
CA ALA A 75 18.68 -8.47 -22.91
C ALA A 75 18.75 -9.30 -21.62
N ALA A 76 19.83 -10.07 -21.42
CA ALA A 76 20.03 -10.86 -20.20
C ALA A 76 20.00 -10.00 -18.92
N SER A 77 20.47 -8.75 -18.99
CA SER A 77 20.36 -7.79 -17.89
C SER A 77 18.93 -7.28 -17.69
N GLN A 78 18.13 -7.15 -18.76
CA GLN A 78 16.71 -6.78 -18.68
C GLN A 78 15.88 -7.90 -18.07
N GLU A 79 16.09 -9.16 -18.46
CA GLU A 79 15.38 -10.28 -17.85
C GLU A 79 15.68 -10.38 -16.35
N ALA A 80 16.96 -10.29 -15.96
CA ALA A 80 17.36 -10.28 -14.55
C ALA A 80 16.77 -9.08 -13.78
N MET A 81 16.70 -7.91 -14.42
CA MET A 81 16.09 -6.71 -13.82
C MET A 81 14.57 -6.87 -13.66
N ILE A 82 13.89 -7.47 -14.64
CA ILE A 82 12.46 -7.77 -14.55
C ILE A 82 12.19 -8.74 -13.39
N GLU A 83 12.95 -9.84 -13.30
CA GLU A 83 12.81 -10.80 -12.19
C GLU A 83 13.02 -10.14 -10.82
N LEU A 84 14.07 -9.30 -10.71
CA LEU A 84 14.35 -8.56 -9.48
C LEU A 84 13.23 -7.57 -9.11
N MET A 85 12.65 -6.89 -10.11
CA MET A 85 11.50 -6.02 -9.92
C MET A 85 10.25 -6.80 -9.49
N GLU A 86 9.97 -7.95 -10.12
CA GLU A 86 8.84 -8.81 -9.75
C GLU A 86 8.97 -9.36 -8.32
N GLU A 87 10.19 -9.70 -7.90
CA GLU A 87 10.48 -10.15 -6.54
C GLU A 87 10.29 -9.02 -5.51
N ARG A 88 10.86 -7.84 -5.77
CA ARG A 88 10.99 -6.79 -4.74
C ARG A 88 9.87 -5.76 -4.76
N VAL A 89 9.27 -5.49 -5.90
CA VAL A 89 8.18 -4.51 -6.01
C VAL A 89 6.86 -5.20 -5.73
N GLY A 90 6.00 -4.57 -4.94
CA GLY A 90 4.67 -5.06 -4.67
C GLY A 90 3.67 -3.91 -4.51
N TYR A 91 2.42 -4.27 -4.26
CA TYR A 91 1.35 -3.30 -4.06
C TYR A 91 0.54 -3.67 -2.83
N LEU A 92 0.56 -2.81 -1.82
CA LEU A 92 -0.28 -3.00 -0.64
C LEU A 92 -1.69 -2.51 -0.98
N SER A 93 -2.64 -3.43 -1.07
CA SER A 93 -4.06 -3.10 -1.15
C SER A 93 -4.58 -2.73 0.23
N ALA A 94 -5.38 -1.67 0.32
CA ALA A 94 -6.07 -1.35 1.57
C ALA A 94 -7.17 -2.38 1.83
N CYS A 95 -7.10 -3.04 2.98
CA CYS A 95 -7.99 -4.12 3.38
C CYS A 95 -8.67 -3.84 4.73
N VAL A 96 -9.83 -4.49 4.93
CA VAL A 96 -10.55 -4.54 6.20
C VAL A 96 -10.91 -5.98 6.53
N CYS A 97 -10.71 -6.39 7.78
CA CYS A 97 -11.26 -7.63 8.29
C CYS A 97 -12.72 -7.42 8.71
N ILE A 98 -13.62 -8.25 8.19
CA ILE A 98 -15.06 -8.14 8.47
C ILE A 98 -15.37 -8.55 9.92
N ASP A 99 -14.59 -9.48 10.50
CA ASP A 99 -14.86 -10.00 11.84
C ASP A 99 -14.36 -9.06 12.96
N CYS A 100 -13.18 -8.45 12.81
CA CYS A 100 -12.61 -7.59 13.85
C CYS A 100 -12.59 -6.09 13.50
N LEU A 101 -12.99 -5.73 12.28
CA LEU A 101 -12.99 -4.35 11.74
C LEU A 101 -11.59 -3.69 11.65
N GLY A 102 -10.52 -4.46 11.86
CA GLY A 102 -9.15 -4.01 11.69
C GLY A 102 -8.86 -3.68 10.23
N GLN A 103 -8.21 -2.55 9.99
CA GLN A 103 -7.79 -2.07 8.67
C GLN A 103 -6.27 -2.16 8.54
N PHE A 104 -5.80 -2.65 7.41
CA PHE A 104 -4.38 -2.93 7.18
C PHE A 104 -4.09 -3.08 5.69
N GLY A 105 -2.83 -2.97 5.30
CA GLY A 105 -2.38 -3.24 3.94
C GLY A 105 -2.01 -4.71 3.75
N LEU A 106 -2.43 -5.32 2.64
CA LEU A 106 -1.93 -6.63 2.19
C LEU A 106 -1.49 -6.56 0.74
N ASP A 107 -0.38 -7.21 0.42
CA ASP A 107 -0.06 -7.56 -0.96
C ASP A 107 -0.85 -8.80 -1.33
N LEU A 108 -1.94 -8.62 -2.09
CA LEU A 108 -2.87 -9.72 -2.42
C LEU A 108 -2.23 -10.81 -3.30
N ARG A 109 -1.04 -10.57 -3.86
CA ARG A 109 -0.30 -11.56 -4.66
C ARG A 109 0.74 -12.30 -3.83
N LYS A 110 1.34 -11.63 -2.84
CA LYS A 110 2.47 -12.14 -2.07
C LYS A 110 2.12 -12.59 -0.65
N ASP A 111 1.03 -12.09 -0.08
CA ASP A 111 0.63 -12.38 1.29
C ASP A 111 -0.44 -13.46 1.39
N ALA A 112 -0.44 -14.16 2.53
CA ALA A 112 -1.60 -14.94 2.94
C ALA A 112 -2.78 -14.00 3.24
N LEU A 113 -3.98 -14.33 2.75
CA LEU A 113 -5.21 -13.58 2.98
C LEU A 113 -5.78 -13.83 4.39
N VAL A 114 -5.00 -13.46 5.41
CA VAL A 114 -5.31 -13.66 6.83
C VAL A 114 -5.13 -12.36 7.61
N CYS A 115 -6.09 -12.03 8.48
CA CYS A 115 -6.04 -10.81 9.26
C CYS A 115 -4.88 -10.86 10.27
N PRO A 116 -3.99 -9.85 10.32
CA PRO A 116 -2.88 -9.85 11.25
C PRO A 116 -3.32 -9.79 12.72
N HIS A 117 -4.50 -9.20 12.99
CA HIS A 117 -5.02 -8.97 14.34
C HIS A 117 -5.78 -10.17 14.92
N CYS A 118 -6.68 -10.79 14.14
CA CYS A 118 -7.57 -11.85 14.64
C CYS A 118 -7.45 -13.19 13.90
N LYS A 119 -6.57 -13.28 12.89
CA LYS A 119 -6.34 -14.49 12.08
C LYS A 119 -7.54 -14.98 11.25
N SER A 120 -8.58 -14.17 11.12
CA SER A 120 -9.70 -14.45 10.22
C SER A 120 -9.30 -14.32 8.74
N GLU A 121 -9.91 -15.15 7.89
CA GLU A 121 -9.83 -15.10 6.42
C GLU A 121 -10.93 -14.21 5.80
N HIS A 122 -11.85 -13.67 6.61
CA HIS A 122 -12.91 -12.76 6.15
C HIS A 122 -12.35 -11.35 5.92
N ILE A 123 -11.52 -11.22 4.90
CA ILE A 123 -10.89 -9.97 4.49
C ILE A 123 -11.56 -9.49 3.21
N ARG A 124 -11.75 -8.18 3.11
CA ARG A 124 -12.16 -7.51 1.88
C ARG A 124 -11.25 -6.32 1.62
N THR A 125 -10.97 -6.08 0.36
CA THR A 125 -10.40 -4.80 -0.07
C THR A 125 -11.41 -3.68 0.11
N LEU A 126 -10.91 -2.46 0.29
CA LEU A 126 -11.77 -1.28 0.36
C LEU A 126 -12.64 -1.11 -0.91
N LEU A 127 -12.07 -1.42 -2.08
CA LEU A 127 -12.79 -1.39 -3.35
C LEU A 127 -13.99 -2.36 -3.36
N GLU A 128 -13.81 -3.59 -2.89
CA GLU A 128 -14.90 -4.58 -2.77
C GLU A 128 -16.02 -4.13 -1.83
N MET A 129 -15.71 -3.26 -0.86
CA MET A 129 -16.69 -2.75 0.09
C MET A 129 -17.61 -1.68 -0.51
N THR A 130 -17.29 -1.10 -1.67
CA THR A 130 -18.15 -0.12 -2.35
C THR A 130 -19.58 -0.65 -2.53
N GLY A 131 -20.57 0.07 -1.99
CA GLY A 131 -21.99 -0.29 -2.03
C GLY A 131 -22.40 -1.51 -1.20
N LYS A 132 -21.46 -2.18 -0.53
CA LYS A 132 -21.74 -3.34 0.34
C LYS A 132 -22.29 -2.89 1.69
N ARG A 133 -22.90 -3.83 2.40
CA ARG A 133 -23.35 -3.61 3.79
C ARG A 133 -22.16 -3.27 4.66
N CYS A 134 -22.35 -2.31 5.55
CA CYS A 134 -21.34 -1.91 6.51
C CYS A 134 -21.04 -3.07 7.48
N PRO A 135 -19.77 -3.47 7.65
CA PRO A 135 -19.41 -4.58 8.52
C PRO A 135 -19.61 -4.22 10.01
N LYS A 136 -19.62 -2.92 10.35
CA LYS A 136 -19.82 -2.44 11.72
C LYS A 136 -21.28 -2.49 12.17
N CYS A 137 -22.21 -1.96 11.36
CA CYS A 137 -23.61 -1.82 11.77
C CYS A 137 -24.59 -2.76 11.06
N SER A 138 -24.18 -3.43 9.97
CA SER A 138 -25.01 -4.31 9.13
C SER A 138 -26.26 -3.67 8.49
N THR A 139 -26.62 -2.44 8.86
CA THR A 139 -27.78 -1.70 8.34
C THR A 139 -27.41 -0.78 7.18
N GLY A 140 -26.35 -0.01 7.33
CA GLY A 140 -25.91 0.96 6.32
C GLY A 140 -25.13 0.32 5.17
N ARG A 141 -24.82 1.14 4.16
CA ARG A 141 -23.94 0.79 3.04
C ARG A 141 -22.69 1.66 3.05
N MET A 142 -21.59 1.10 2.57
CA MET A 142 -20.34 1.84 2.39
C MET A 142 -20.39 2.58 1.05
N GLU A 143 -20.19 3.88 1.07
CA GLU A 143 -20.24 4.76 -0.10
C GLU A 143 -18.95 5.57 -0.18
N ARG A 144 -18.50 5.90 -1.40
CA ARG A 144 -17.43 6.90 -1.56
C ARG A 144 -17.98 8.26 -1.16
N PHE A 145 -17.18 9.05 -0.47
CA PHE A 145 -17.50 10.43 -0.10
C PHE A 145 -16.43 11.40 -0.58
#